data_AF-A0A3N5TI82-F1
#
_entry.id   AF-A0A3N5TI82-F1
#
_cell.length_a   1.000
_cell.length_b   1.000
_cell.length_c   1.000
_cell.angle_alpha   90.00
_cell.angle_beta   90.00
_cell.angle_gamma   90.00
#
_symmetry.space_group_name_H-M   'P 1'
#
loop_
_entity.id
_entity.type
_entity.pdbx_description
1 polymer ?
#
loop_
_entity_poly.entity_id
_entity_poly.type
_entity_poly.pdbx_seq_one_letter_code
_entity_poly.pdbx_strand_id
1 'polypeptide(L)'
;LEERVAARTAELAQANTQMAQEVEERKKAEGQLRKREKELKAQSLHLQEVNTALKVLLKQREDDRKEFGEVVRSNVKELISPYLEQLKKGRLTPTQKALADILESNLGNIISPFISQLSSNYINLTPTEIRVANLVKEGKTNKEIAALLYLSKNTILFHRHNIRTKLGLRRSKKNLRSHLLAFEM
;
A
#
# COMPACT_ATOMS: atom_id res chain seq x y z
N LEU A 1 -78.96 25.03 26.41
CA LEU A 1 -77.68 25.14 27.16
C LEU A 1 -77.05 23.76 27.32
N GLU A 2 -77.82 22.76 27.74
CA GLU A 2 -77.38 21.37 27.95
C GLU A 2 -76.82 20.68 26.69
N GLU A 3 -77.49 20.81 25.54
CA GLU A 3 -77.04 20.20 24.27
C GLU A 3 -75.66 20.73 23.82
N ARG A 4 -75.40 22.01 24.11
CA ARG A 4 -74.12 22.68 23.82
C ARG A 4 -73.00 22.27 24.77
N VAL A 5 -73.36 21.92 26.02
CA VAL A 5 -72.43 21.36 27.01
C VAL A 5 -72.11 19.91 26.63
N ALA A 6 -73.13 19.11 26.29
CA ALA A 6 -72.98 17.72 25.85
C ALA A 6 -72.06 17.58 24.63
N ALA A 7 -72.25 18.41 23.61
CA ALA A 7 -71.39 18.46 22.42
C ALA A 7 -69.93 18.78 22.76
N ARG A 8 -69.69 19.79 23.61
CA ARG A 8 -68.33 20.13 24.08
C ARG A 8 -67.69 19.01 24.90
N THR A 9 -68.44 18.33 25.77
CA THR A 9 -67.91 17.19 26.51
C THR A 9 -67.57 16.01 25.61
N ALA A 10 -68.32 15.79 24.53
CA ALA A 10 -68.02 14.76 23.55
C ALA A 10 -66.75 15.10 22.73
N GLU A 11 -66.60 16.34 22.28
CA GLU A 11 -65.37 16.82 21.61
C GLU A 11 -64.15 16.71 22.53
N LEU A 12 -64.28 17.11 23.79
CA LEU A 12 -63.20 16.99 24.78
C LEU A 12 -62.83 15.53 25.05
N ALA A 13 -63.81 14.63 25.14
CA ALA A 13 -63.57 13.20 25.31
C ALA A 13 -62.84 12.62 24.09
N GLN A 14 -63.23 13.01 22.88
CA GLN A 14 -62.56 12.59 21.64
C GLN A 14 -61.12 13.13 21.53
N ALA A 15 -60.91 14.40 21.89
CA ALA A 15 -59.57 14.98 21.91
C ALA A 15 -58.66 14.29 22.93
N ASN A 16 -59.19 13.94 24.11
CA ASN A 16 -58.44 13.22 25.14
C ASN A 16 -58.06 11.80 24.71
N THR A 17 -58.94 11.09 23.99
CA THR A 17 -58.62 9.74 23.49
C THR A 17 -57.58 9.78 22.39
N GLN A 18 -57.66 10.74 21.47
CA GLN A 18 -56.63 10.97 20.44
C GLN A 18 -55.27 11.33 21.08
N MET A 19 -55.26 12.22 22.06
CA MET A 19 -54.04 12.61 22.76
C MET A 19 -53.42 11.43 23.52
N ALA A 20 -54.23 10.56 24.12
CA ALA A 20 -53.74 9.34 24.78
C ALA A 20 -53.10 8.37 23.78
N GLN A 21 -53.67 8.22 22.58
CA GLN A 21 -53.10 7.40 21.50
C GLN A 21 -51.76 7.98 21.02
N GLU A 22 -51.68 9.28 20.75
CA GLU A 22 -50.44 9.94 20.34
C GLU A 22 -49.33 9.81 21.40
N VAL A 23 -49.67 9.94 22.68
CA VAL A 23 -48.71 9.77 23.78
C VAL A 23 -48.15 8.35 23.81
N GLU A 24 -49.00 7.35 23.58
CA GLU A 24 -48.57 5.95 23.55
C GLU A 24 -47.67 5.64 22.34
N GLU A 25 -48.01 6.17 21.16
CA GLU A 25 -47.18 6.05 19.96
C GLU A 25 -45.81 6.73 20.14
N ARG A 26 -45.78 7.94 20.71
CA ARG A 26 -44.54 8.66 21.01
C ARG A 26 -43.66 7.89 21.99
N LYS A 27 -44.24 7.32 23.06
CA LYS A 27 -43.49 6.49 24.02
C LYS A 27 -42.86 5.26 23.35
N LYS A 28 -43.59 4.59 22.46
CA LYS A 28 -43.05 3.47 21.68
C LYS A 28 -41.90 3.91 20.78
N ALA A 29 -42.07 5.01 20.05
CA ALA A 29 -41.03 5.57 19.18
C ALA A 29 -39.78 5.98 19.97
N GLU A 30 -39.94 6.63 21.12
CA GLU A 30 -38.84 7.02 22.01
C GLU A 30 -38.10 5.80 22.56
N GLY A 31 -38.83 4.75 22.95
CA GLY A 31 -38.24 3.48 23.39
C GLY A 31 -37.40 2.81 22.30
N GLN A 32 -37.90 2.80 21.06
CA GLN A 32 -37.16 2.28 19.90
C GLN A 32 -35.92 3.12 19.59
N LEU A 33 -36.05 4.44 19.61
CA LEU A 33 -34.95 5.37 19.35
C LEU A 33 -33.83 5.18 20.38
N ARG A 34 -34.18 5.06 21.67
CA ARG A 34 -33.23 4.83 22.76
C ARG A 34 -32.53 3.47 22.64
N LYS A 35 -33.21 2.44 22.13
CA LYS A 35 -32.59 1.15 21.84
C LYS A 35 -31.57 1.28 20.70
N ARG A 36 -31.94 1.96 19.60
CA ARG A 36 -31.04 2.22 18.47
C ARG A 36 -29.83 3.06 18.86
N GLU A 37 -30.01 4.07 19.70
CA GLU A 37 -28.91 4.91 20.19
C GLU A 37 -27.89 4.09 20.98
N LYS A 38 -28.36 3.18 21.85
CA LYS A 38 -27.48 2.24 22.57
C LYS A 38 -26.73 1.30 21.63
N GLU A 39 -27.41 0.73 20.64
CA GLU A 39 -26.80 -0.15 19.62
C GLU A 39 -25.71 0.60 18.83
N LEU A 40 -26.01 1.82 18.35
CA LEU A 40 -25.05 2.65 17.61
C LEU A 40 -23.84 3.02 18.45
N LYS A 41 -24.04 3.34 19.74
CA LYS A 41 -22.93 3.65 20.65
C LYS A 41 -22.01 2.44 20.87
N ALA A 42 -22.58 1.24 21.03
CA ALA A 42 -21.81 0.01 21.16
C ALA A 42 -21.05 -0.31 19.86
N GLN A 43 -21.68 -0.16 18.69
CA GLN A 43 -21.01 -0.34 17.40
C GLN A 43 -19.88 0.67 17.19
N SER A 44 -20.09 1.94 17.57
CA SER A 44 -19.07 2.98 17.47
C SER A 44 -17.85 2.65 18.32
N LEU A 45 -18.05 2.20 19.57
CA LEU A 45 -16.97 1.76 20.44
C LEU A 45 -16.21 0.57 19.84
N HIS A 46 -16.93 -0.44 19.35
CA HIS A 46 -16.32 -1.61 18.71
C HIS A 46 -15.49 -1.22 17.47
N LEU A 47 -16.00 -0.30 16.64
CA LEU A 47 -15.25 0.20 15.49
C LEU A 47 -13.99 0.98 15.91
N GLN A 48 -14.03 1.73 17.01
CA GLN A 48 -12.84 2.39 17.55
C GLN A 48 -11.79 1.38 18.02
N GLU A 49 -12.20 0.30 18.68
CA GLU A 49 -11.31 -0.78 19.11
C GLU A 49 -10.65 -1.48 17.91
N VAL A 50 -11.44 -1.87 16.91
CA VAL A 50 -10.93 -2.52 15.69
C VAL A 50 -9.96 -1.60 14.94
N ASN A 51 -10.30 -0.31 14.79
CA ASN A 51 -9.40 0.65 14.15
C ASN A 51 -8.08 0.82 14.92
N THR A 52 -8.13 0.76 16.24
CA THR A 52 -6.93 0.84 17.08
C THR A 52 -6.08 -0.42 16.91
N ALA A 53 -6.69 -1.60 16.94
CA ALA A 53 -6.01 -2.87 16.70
C ALA A 53 -5.35 -2.90 15.32
N LEU A 54 -6.05 -2.46 14.27
CA LEU A 54 -5.51 -2.36 12.91
C LEU A 54 -4.30 -1.42 12.84
N LYS A 55 -4.36 -0.25 13.48
CA LYS A 55 -3.22 0.69 13.53
C LYS A 55 -2.01 0.06 14.20
N VAL A 56 -2.20 -0.68 15.29
CA VAL A 56 -1.11 -1.38 15.99
C VAL A 56 -0.51 -2.47 15.10
N LEU A 57 -1.34 -3.29 14.45
CA LEU A 57 -0.87 -4.33 13.52
C LEU A 57 -0.12 -3.76 12.31
N LEU A 58 -0.59 -2.63 11.76
CA LEU A 58 0.10 -1.95 10.67
C LEU A 58 1.48 -1.45 11.10
N LYS A 59 1.57 -0.84 12.28
CA LYS A 59 2.85 -0.39 12.84
C LYS A 59 3.80 -1.55 13.08
N GLN A 60 3.32 -2.64 13.71
CA GLN A 60 4.12 -3.84 13.93
C GLN A 60 4.68 -4.38 12.61
N ARG A 61 3.85 -4.47 11.56
CA ARG A 61 4.29 -4.93 10.23
C ARG A 61 5.37 -4.04 9.62
N GLU A 62 5.29 -2.72 9.82
CA GLU A 62 6.32 -1.79 9.35
C GLU A 62 7.63 -1.98 10.11
N ASP A 63 7.57 -2.19 11.42
CA ASP A 63 8.73 -2.40 12.27
C ASP A 63 9.39 -3.76 11.95
N ASP A 64 8.61 -4.84 11.79
CA ASP A 64 9.10 -6.16 11.36
C ASP A 64 9.83 -6.09 10.00
N ARG A 65 9.30 -5.29 9.05
CA ARG A 65 9.94 -5.09 7.74
C ARG A 65 11.28 -4.37 7.87
N LYS A 66 11.40 -3.40 8.77
CA LYS A 66 12.66 -2.70 9.02
C LYS A 66 13.67 -3.62 9.67
N GLU A 67 13.26 -4.37 10.70
CA GLU A 67 14.12 -5.33 11.38
C GLU A 67 14.65 -6.39 10.41
N PHE A 68 13.78 -6.97 9.58
CA PHE A 68 14.20 -7.91 8.54
C PHE A 68 15.20 -7.27 7.55
N GLY A 69 14.95 -6.03 7.14
CA GLY A 69 15.87 -5.28 6.28
C GLY A 69 17.26 -5.10 6.90
N GLU A 70 17.34 -4.82 8.20
CA GLU A 70 18.60 -4.69 8.94
C GLU A 70 19.32 -6.03 9.12
N VAL A 71 18.60 -7.13 9.36
CA VAL A 71 19.19 -8.48 9.40
C VAL A 71 19.81 -8.83 8.05
N VAL A 72 19.08 -8.61 6.95
CA VAL A 72 19.59 -8.85 5.59
C VAL A 72 20.78 -7.94 5.29
N ARG A 73 20.73 -6.66 5.70
CA ARG A 73 21.85 -5.72 5.56
C ARG A 73 23.12 -6.25 6.22
N SER A 74 23.00 -6.69 7.48
CA SER A 74 24.14 -7.22 8.24
C SER A 74 24.73 -8.42 7.54
N ASN A 75 23.88 -9.39 7.16
CA ASN A 75 24.33 -10.60 6.48
C ASN A 75 25.05 -10.31 5.16
N VAL A 76 24.54 -9.38 4.34
CA VAL A 76 25.23 -9.00 3.09
C VAL A 76 26.57 -8.34 3.40
N LYS A 77 26.61 -7.37 4.31
CA LYS A 77 27.82 -6.60 4.63
C LYS A 77 28.91 -7.47 5.29
N GLU A 78 28.52 -8.42 6.12
CA GLU A 78 29.44 -9.23 6.92
C GLU A 78 29.81 -10.55 6.24
N LEU A 79 28.88 -11.18 5.49
CA LEU A 79 29.08 -12.52 4.92
C LEU A 79 29.26 -12.54 3.40
N ILE A 80 28.87 -11.49 2.67
CA ILE A 80 28.94 -11.48 1.19
C ILE A 80 29.95 -10.44 0.69
N SER A 81 29.83 -9.18 1.14
CA SER A 81 30.68 -8.08 0.70
C SER A 81 32.19 -8.35 0.83
N PRO A 82 32.71 -8.97 1.92
CA PRO A 82 34.14 -9.22 2.02
C PRO A 82 34.69 -10.10 0.90
N TYR A 83 33.93 -11.13 0.49
CA TYR A 83 34.33 -12.03 -0.59
C TYR A 83 34.17 -11.38 -1.96
N LEU A 84 33.16 -10.52 -2.14
CA LEU A 84 32.99 -9.77 -3.39
C LEU A 84 34.11 -8.75 -3.58
N GLU A 85 34.52 -8.08 -2.50
CA GLU A 85 35.69 -7.21 -2.48
C GLU A 85 36.98 -7.98 -2.77
N GLN A 86 37.15 -9.16 -2.17
CA GLN A 86 38.29 -10.03 -2.44
C GLN A 86 38.32 -10.50 -3.90
N LEU A 87 37.18 -10.85 -4.48
CA LEU A 87 37.04 -11.22 -5.89
C LEU A 87 37.43 -10.06 -6.82
N LYS A 88 36.96 -8.85 -6.50
CA LYS A 88 37.24 -7.63 -7.28
C LYS A 88 38.70 -7.19 -7.24
N LYS A 89 39.43 -7.52 -6.18
CA LYS A 89 40.89 -7.30 -6.08
C LYS A 89 41.71 -8.26 -6.97
N GLY A 90 41.11 -9.35 -7.45
CA GLY A 90 41.75 -10.30 -8.35
C GLY A 90 41.89 -9.80 -9.79
N ARG A 91 42.58 -10.58 -10.63
CA ARG A 91 42.65 -10.34 -12.08
C ARG A 91 41.36 -10.81 -12.76
N LEU A 92 40.39 -9.91 -12.88
CA LEU A 92 39.15 -10.16 -13.61
C LEU A 92 39.24 -9.67 -15.05
N THR A 93 38.66 -10.42 -15.99
CA THR A 93 38.38 -9.92 -17.33
C THR A 93 37.38 -8.74 -17.27
N PRO A 94 37.31 -7.88 -18.30
CA PRO A 94 36.37 -6.75 -18.32
C PRO A 94 34.91 -7.17 -18.09
N THR A 95 34.49 -8.30 -18.67
CA THR A 95 33.14 -8.85 -18.50
C THR A 95 32.90 -9.33 -17.07
N GLN A 96 33.86 -10.04 -16.47
CA GLN A 96 33.74 -10.51 -15.08
C GLN A 96 33.70 -9.35 -14.07
N LYS A 97 34.49 -8.30 -14.30
CA LYS A 97 34.46 -7.09 -13.47
C LYS A 97 33.11 -6.40 -13.54
N ALA A 98 32.56 -6.23 -14.75
CA ALA A 98 31.23 -5.67 -14.94
C ALA A 98 30.14 -6.51 -14.25
N LEU A 99 30.23 -7.84 -14.29
CA LEU A 99 29.31 -8.73 -13.58
C LEU A 99 29.44 -8.60 -12.05
N ALA A 100 30.66 -8.51 -11.52
CA ALA A 100 30.90 -8.31 -10.10
C ALA A 100 30.34 -6.97 -9.60
N ASP A 101 30.52 -5.89 -10.36
CA ASP A 101 29.96 -4.57 -10.04
C ASP A 101 28.41 -4.59 -10.03
N ILE A 102 27.80 -5.36 -10.93
CA ILE A 102 26.33 -5.55 -10.95
C ILE A 102 25.86 -6.37 -9.76
N LEU A 103 26.59 -7.42 -9.38
CA LEU A 103 26.26 -8.21 -8.20
C LEU A 103 26.33 -7.36 -6.94
N GLU A 104 27.37 -6.53 -6.81
CA GLU A 104 27.53 -5.59 -5.70
C GLU A 104 26.36 -4.62 -5.63
N SER A 105 26.02 -3.99 -6.77
CA SER A 105 24.89 -3.08 -6.85
C SER A 105 23.56 -3.76 -6.54
N ASN A 106 23.32 -4.97 -7.09
CA ASN A 106 22.10 -5.74 -6.80
C ASN A 106 22.00 -6.10 -5.31
N LEU A 107 23.10 -6.47 -4.66
CA LEU A 107 23.15 -6.74 -3.22
C LEU A 107 22.86 -5.48 -2.40
N GLY A 108 23.40 -4.33 -2.79
CA GLY A 108 23.03 -3.03 -2.21
C GLY A 108 21.54 -2.71 -2.40
N ASN A 109 20.96 -3.08 -3.54
CA ASN A 109 19.55 -2.86 -3.85
C ASN A 109 18.60 -3.85 -3.14
N ILE A 110 19.04 -5.07 -2.79
CA ILE A 110 18.26 -6.03 -1.98
C ILE A 110 18.00 -5.46 -0.58
N ILE A 111 18.94 -4.66 -0.07
CA ILE A 111 18.85 -3.98 1.22
C ILE A 111 18.10 -2.62 1.09
N SER A 112 17.93 -2.12 -0.13
CA SER A 112 17.24 -0.86 -0.39
C SER A 112 15.73 -1.05 -0.44
N PRO A 113 14.93 -0.07 0.08
CA PRO A 113 13.47 -0.08 -0.08
C PRO A 113 13.02 -0.12 -1.55
N PHE A 114 13.89 0.20 -2.51
CA PHE A 114 13.60 0.23 -3.94
C PHE A 114 13.07 -1.10 -4.51
N ILE A 115 13.74 -2.24 -4.25
CA ILE A 115 13.25 -3.53 -4.76
C ILE A 115 11.94 -3.92 -4.06
N SER A 116 11.79 -3.61 -2.77
CA SER A 116 10.56 -3.87 -2.03
C SER A 116 9.37 -3.05 -2.56
N GLN A 117 9.59 -1.82 -3.05
CA GLN A 117 8.55 -0.99 -3.64
C GLN A 117 8.17 -1.48 -5.04
N LEU A 118 9.15 -1.87 -5.86
CA LEU A 118 8.92 -2.42 -7.20
C LEU A 118 8.34 -3.84 -7.21
N SER A 119 8.52 -4.61 -6.13
CA SER A 119 7.90 -5.93 -5.95
C SER A 119 6.62 -5.90 -5.12
N SER A 120 6.32 -4.77 -4.46
CA SER A 120 5.07 -4.61 -3.72
C SER A 120 3.86 -4.77 -4.67
N ASN A 121 2.73 -5.25 -4.12
CA ASN A 121 1.47 -5.46 -4.85
C ASN A 121 0.96 -4.25 -5.65
N TYR A 122 1.56 -3.07 -5.49
CA TYR A 122 1.24 -1.85 -6.23
C TYR A 122 1.88 -1.79 -7.63
N ILE A 123 3.00 -2.48 -7.89
CA ILE A 123 3.71 -2.43 -9.18
C ILE A 123 4.10 -3.85 -9.61
N ASN A 124 3.21 -4.56 -10.31
CA ASN A 124 3.41 -5.95 -10.76
C ASN A 124 4.47 -6.08 -11.90
N LEU A 125 5.74 -5.76 -11.64
CA LEU A 125 6.85 -6.05 -12.55
C LEU A 125 7.23 -7.53 -12.50
N THR A 126 7.58 -8.09 -13.66
CA THR A 126 8.15 -9.45 -13.72
C THR A 126 9.61 -9.44 -13.23
N PRO A 127 10.17 -10.59 -12.82
CA PRO A 127 11.57 -10.67 -12.39
C PRO A 127 12.56 -10.10 -13.42
N THR A 128 12.34 -10.34 -14.71
CA THR A 128 13.17 -9.77 -15.80
C THR A 128 12.99 -8.26 -15.93
N GLU A 129 11.78 -7.74 -15.76
CA GLU A 129 11.53 -6.30 -15.76
C GLU A 129 12.15 -5.61 -14.55
N ILE A 130 12.16 -6.24 -13.37
CA ILE A 130 12.86 -5.74 -12.18
C ILE A 130 14.36 -5.63 -12.47
N ARG A 131 14.98 -6.67 -13.05
CA ARG A 131 16.39 -6.66 -13.44
C ARG A 131 16.71 -5.54 -14.44
N VAL A 132 15.89 -5.40 -15.48
CA VAL A 132 16.07 -4.33 -16.48
C VAL A 132 15.86 -2.94 -15.87
N ALA A 133 14.84 -2.77 -15.01
CA ALA A 133 14.59 -1.51 -14.31
C ALA A 133 15.77 -1.12 -13.42
N ASN A 134 16.36 -2.08 -12.69
CA ASN A 134 17.52 -1.81 -11.86
C ASN A 134 18.73 -1.33 -12.68
N LEU A 135 19.05 -2.00 -13.78
CA LEU A 135 20.16 -1.57 -14.65
C LEU A 135 19.89 -0.23 -15.34
N VAL A 136 18.63 0.09 -15.66
CA VAL A 136 18.25 1.42 -16.17
C VAL A 136 18.43 2.50 -15.09
N LYS A 137 18.09 2.19 -13.83
CA LYS A 137 18.31 3.09 -12.69
C LYS A 137 19.80 3.41 -12.53
N GLU A 138 20.66 2.39 -12.57
CA GLU A 138 22.12 2.50 -12.53
C GLU A 138 22.72 3.28 -13.70
N GLY A 139 21.93 3.64 -14.72
CA GLY A 139 22.37 4.45 -15.85
C GLY A 139 22.96 3.65 -17.01
N LYS A 140 22.82 2.31 -17.00
CA LYS A 140 23.27 1.47 -18.12
C LYS A 140 22.44 1.73 -19.37
N THR A 141 23.10 1.76 -20.52
CA THR A 141 22.47 1.90 -21.83
C THR A 141 21.80 0.59 -22.27
N ASN A 142 20.86 0.66 -23.22
CA ASN A 142 20.22 -0.55 -23.76
C ASN A 142 21.23 -1.56 -24.33
N LYS A 143 22.35 -1.09 -24.88
CA LYS A 143 23.40 -1.95 -25.45
C LYS A 143 24.15 -2.70 -24.35
N GLU A 144 24.49 -2.02 -23.27
CA GLU A 144 25.14 -2.64 -22.11
C GLU A 144 24.21 -3.61 -21.41
N ILE A 145 22.95 -3.24 -21.19
CA ILE A 145 21.94 -4.13 -20.58
C ILE A 145 21.76 -5.39 -21.43
N ALA A 146 21.68 -5.24 -22.76
CA ALA A 146 21.57 -6.36 -23.69
C ALA A 146 22.76 -7.32 -23.58
N ALA A 147 23.98 -6.78 -23.55
CA ALA A 147 25.20 -7.57 -23.37
C ALA A 147 25.24 -8.29 -22.01
N LEU A 148 24.81 -7.62 -20.94
CA LEU A 148 24.83 -8.15 -19.57
C LEU A 148 23.79 -9.26 -19.34
N LEU A 149 22.64 -9.16 -20.01
CA LEU A 149 21.55 -10.13 -19.87
C LEU A 149 21.57 -11.22 -20.95
N TYR A 150 22.53 -11.18 -21.89
CA TYR A 150 22.59 -12.05 -23.07
C TYR A 150 21.30 -11.99 -23.91
N LEU A 151 20.74 -10.78 -24.06
CA LEU A 151 19.51 -10.52 -24.81
C LEU A 151 19.76 -9.55 -25.96
N SER A 152 18.85 -9.52 -26.92
CA SER A 152 18.92 -8.52 -27.99
C SER A 152 18.60 -7.11 -27.45
N LYS A 153 19.17 -6.07 -28.06
CA LYS A 153 18.81 -4.67 -27.77
C LYS A 153 17.30 -4.42 -27.92
N ASN A 154 16.65 -5.10 -28.87
CA ASN A 154 15.20 -5.01 -29.09
C ASN A 154 14.41 -5.62 -27.93
N THR A 155 14.87 -6.73 -27.37
CA THR A 155 14.29 -7.34 -26.16
C THR A 155 14.36 -6.39 -24.96
N ILE A 156 15.48 -5.68 -24.79
CA ILE A 156 15.62 -4.66 -23.73
C ILE A 156 14.66 -3.49 -23.95
N LEU A 157 14.51 -3.01 -25.19
CA LEU A 157 13.53 -1.97 -25.52
C LEU A 157 12.10 -2.41 -25.20
N PHE A 158 11.76 -3.66 -25.51
CA PHE A 158 10.47 -4.26 -25.17
C PHE A 158 10.23 -4.29 -23.65
N HIS A 159 11.18 -4.80 -22.86
CA HIS A 159 11.06 -4.78 -21.39
C HIS A 159 10.93 -3.35 -20.84
N ARG A 160 11.70 -2.38 -21.36
CA ARG A 160 11.57 -0.95 -20.95
C ARG A 160 10.21 -0.36 -21.30
N HIS A 161 9.61 -0.77 -22.42
CA HIS A 161 8.26 -0.37 -22.78
C HIS A 161 7.23 -0.91 -21.78
N ASN A 162 7.34 -2.19 -21.42
CA ASN A 162 6.44 -2.82 -20.44
C ASN A 162 6.58 -2.19 -19.06
N ILE A 163 7.83 -1.95 -18.61
CA ILE A 163 8.11 -1.22 -17.36
C ILE A 163 7.43 0.14 -17.37
N ARG A 164 7.58 0.93 -18.45
CA ARG A 164 6.91 2.24 -18.56
C ARG A 164 5.39 2.12 -18.50
N THR A 165 4.81 1.10 -19.12
CA THR A 165 3.37 0.88 -19.09
C THR A 165 2.88 0.54 -17.69
N LYS A 166 3.58 -0.37 -17.00
CA LYS A 166 3.26 -0.79 -15.63
C LYS A 166 3.47 0.32 -14.59
N LEU A 167 4.38 1.26 -14.86
CA LEU A 167 4.62 2.46 -14.04
C LEU A 167 3.71 3.65 -14.43
N GLY A 168 2.73 3.47 -15.31
CA GLY A 168 1.83 4.56 -15.74
C GLY A 168 2.51 5.66 -16.57
N LEU A 169 3.73 5.42 -17.06
CA LEU A 169 4.52 6.38 -17.84
C LEU A 169 4.25 6.31 -19.34
N ARG A 170 3.34 5.45 -19.81
CA ARG A 170 3.12 5.22 -21.26
C ARG A 170 2.83 6.49 -22.04
N ARG A 171 2.05 7.42 -21.48
CA ARG A 171 1.67 8.71 -22.08
C ARG A 171 2.47 9.90 -21.54
N SER A 172 3.45 9.64 -20.67
CA SER A 172 4.22 10.69 -19.99
C SER A 172 5.56 10.93 -20.67
N LYS A 173 5.96 12.20 -20.83
CA LYS A 173 7.32 12.58 -21.25
C LYS A 173 8.38 12.34 -20.17
N LYS A 174 7.99 11.90 -18.97
CA LYS A 174 8.92 11.60 -17.86
C LYS A 174 9.94 10.53 -18.27
N ASN A 175 11.21 10.80 -17.96
CA ASN A 175 12.32 9.88 -18.17
C ASN A 175 12.19 8.67 -17.22
N LEU A 176 12.35 7.46 -17.75
CA LEU A 176 12.22 6.23 -16.95
C LEU A 176 13.23 6.18 -15.81
N ARG A 177 14.51 6.54 -16.05
CA ARG A 177 15.55 6.54 -15.01
C ARG A 177 15.23 7.55 -13.91
N SER A 178 14.89 8.78 -14.27
CA SER A 178 14.53 9.82 -13.28
C SER A 178 13.32 9.41 -12.43
N HIS A 179 12.34 8.73 -13.03
CA HIS A 179 11.19 8.21 -12.29
C HIS A 179 11.57 7.06 -11.36
N LEU A 180 12.46 6.16 -11.81
CA LEU A 180 12.97 5.06 -10.97
C LEU A 180 13.80 5.58 -9.79
N LEU A 181 14.55 6.67 -9.95
CA LEU A 181 15.27 7.32 -8.84
C LEU A 181 14.32 7.98 -7.83
N ALA A 182 13.15 8.44 -8.25
CA ALA A 182 12.17 9.08 -7.35
C ALA A 182 11.53 8.10 -6.34
N PHE A 183 11.69 6.79 -6.52
CA PHE A 183 11.31 5.77 -5.54
C PHE A 183 12.30 5.68 -4.35
N GLU A 184 13.35 6.50 -4.32
CA GLU A 184 14.30 6.56 -3.19
C GLU A 184 13.89 7.55 -2.09
N MET A 185 12.90 8.41 -2.33
CA MET A 185 12.30 9.32 -1.34
C MET A 185 11.00 8.77 -0.77
#